data_AF-A0A813L4Z6-F1
#
_entry.id   AF-A0A813L4Z6-F1
#
_cell.length_a   1.000
_cell.length_b   1.000
_cell.length_c   1.000
_cell.angle_alpha   90.00
_cell.angle_beta   90.00
_cell.angle_gamma   90.00
#
_symmetry.space_group_name_H-M   'P 1'
#
loop_
_entity.id
_entity.type
_entity.pdbx_description
1 polymer ?
#
loop_
_entity_poly.entity_id
_entity_poly.type
_entity_poly.pdbx_seq_one_letter_code
_entity_poly.pdbx_strand_id
1 'polypeptide(L)'
;VVDQWMMPFFSFICKVSGQEPLETGHTMSQVMTTLRLARLLRILRLARLVRNIEPLYDLVVGVVQAMKGMSWVLVLTLVLLYLVAILSVRLMGQGLAMHGGQAPIAVQDAFPNIGQSMFVLFQVMNGDMEPLDQVFEAVPTTKIFAAVFIVISNWAILAIFTAVVSENMINSTETRRDEESKENARLKLERT
;
A
#
# COMPACT_ATOMS: atom_id res chain seq x y z
N VAL A 1 -23.29 -16.55 10.36
CA VAL A 1 -23.51 -15.08 10.34
C VAL A 1 -22.26 -14.32 9.89
N VAL A 2 -21.05 -14.65 10.38
CA VAL A 2 -19.78 -14.02 9.93
C VAL A 2 -19.38 -14.39 8.48
N ASP A 3 -19.72 -15.59 8.00
CA ASP A 3 -19.50 -16.02 6.59
C ASP A 3 -20.15 -15.11 5.53
N GLN A 4 -21.19 -14.35 5.88
CA GLN A 4 -21.95 -13.52 4.94
C GLN A 4 -21.29 -12.15 4.67
N TRP A 5 -20.41 -11.70 5.56
CA TRP A 5 -19.69 -10.43 5.45
C TRP A 5 -18.32 -10.55 4.77
N MET A 6 -17.73 -11.75 4.71
CA MET A 6 -16.41 -11.95 4.10
C MET A 6 -16.47 -12.23 2.59
N MET A 7 -17.60 -12.74 2.10
CA MET A 7 -17.89 -12.93 0.67
C MET A 7 -17.78 -11.63 -0.16
N PRO A 8 -18.33 -10.47 0.26
CA PRO A 8 -18.18 -9.22 -0.50
C PRO A 8 -16.74 -8.71 -0.50
N PHE A 9 -15.99 -8.85 0.60
CA PHE A 9 -14.58 -8.47 0.67
C PHE A 9 -13.71 -9.31 -0.28
N PHE A 10 -13.93 -10.62 -0.32
CA PHE A 10 -13.26 -11.50 -1.29
C PHE A 10 -13.67 -11.20 -2.73
N SER A 11 -14.95 -10.91 -2.97
CA SER A 11 -15.42 -10.50 -4.30
C SER A 11 -14.80 -9.17 -4.74
N PHE A 12 -14.58 -8.24 -3.81
CA PHE A 12 -13.95 -6.95 -4.06
C PHE A 12 -12.47 -7.12 -4.39
N ILE A 13 -11.75 -8.00 -3.67
CA ILE A 13 -10.36 -8.36 -4.00
C ILE A 13 -10.29 -9.07 -5.36
N CYS A 14 -11.15 -10.05 -5.64
CA CYS A 14 -11.19 -10.71 -6.96
C CYS A 14 -11.52 -9.74 -8.10
N LYS A 15 -12.38 -8.75 -7.85
CA LYS A 15 -12.74 -7.71 -8.82
C LYS A 15 -11.59 -6.70 -9.02
N VAL A 16 -10.87 -6.37 -7.95
CA VAL A 16 -9.65 -5.54 -7.98
C VAL A 16 -8.48 -6.25 -8.67
N SER A 17 -8.40 -7.58 -8.57
CA SER A 17 -7.41 -8.38 -9.29
C SER A 17 -7.69 -8.54 -10.79
N GLY A 18 -8.74 -7.92 -11.33
CA GLY A 18 -8.98 -7.83 -12.77
C GLY A 18 -9.20 -9.16 -13.48
N GLN A 19 -9.68 -10.20 -12.78
CA GLN A 19 -10.02 -11.46 -13.42
C GLN A 19 -11.43 -11.40 -14.01
N GLU A 20 -11.52 -10.87 -15.23
CA GLU A 20 -12.72 -10.94 -16.07
C GLU A 20 -13.17 -12.41 -16.20
N PRO A 21 -14.46 -12.74 -15.96
CA PRO A 21 -14.98 -14.07 -16.25
C PRO A 21 -15.22 -14.15 -17.76
N LEU A 22 -14.19 -14.51 -18.53
CA LEU A 22 -14.36 -14.80 -19.95
C LEU A 22 -14.96 -16.18 -20.17
N GLU A 23 -15.87 -16.18 -21.13
CA GLU A 23 -16.81 -17.20 -21.55
C GLU A 23 -16.25 -18.62 -21.75
N THR A 24 -17.10 -19.59 -21.37
CA THR A 24 -17.32 -20.90 -22.00
C THR A 24 -16.11 -21.56 -22.71
N GLY A 25 -15.33 -22.38 -21.99
CA GLY A 25 -14.31 -23.20 -22.67
C GLY A 25 -13.48 -24.23 -21.88
N HIS A 26 -13.33 -24.16 -20.55
CA HIS A 26 -12.42 -25.09 -19.86
C HIS A 26 -12.90 -25.55 -18.46
N THR A 27 -13.80 -26.53 -18.45
CA THR A 27 -14.29 -27.22 -17.25
C THR A 27 -13.16 -27.83 -16.40
N MET A 28 -12.00 -28.15 -16.99
CA MET A 28 -10.87 -28.77 -16.30
C MET A 28 -9.96 -27.76 -15.56
N SER A 29 -9.76 -26.56 -16.13
CA SER A 29 -9.01 -25.47 -15.48
C SER A 29 -9.79 -24.88 -14.31
N GLN A 30 -11.11 -24.73 -14.47
CA GLN A 30 -11.99 -24.29 -13.40
C GLN A 30 -11.98 -25.25 -12.21
N VAL A 31 -12.03 -26.57 -12.44
CA VAL A 31 -11.89 -27.58 -11.35
C VAL A 31 -10.53 -27.47 -10.65
N MET A 32 -9.45 -27.17 -11.38
CA MET A 32 -8.13 -26.98 -10.76
C MET A 32 -8.04 -25.68 -9.97
N THR A 33 -8.68 -24.59 -10.43
CA THR A 33 -8.77 -23.33 -9.67
C THR A 33 -9.67 -23.46 -8.43
N THR A 34 -10.78 -24.21 -8.51
CA THR A 34 -11.66 -24.45 -7.36
C THR A 34 -11.02 -25.38 -6.34
N LEU A 35 -10.21 -26.37 -6.76
CA LEU A 35 -9.38 -27.17 -5.86
C LEU A 35 -8.24 -26.35 -5.21
N ARG A 36 -7.63 -25.38 -5.94
CA ARG A 36 -6.68 -24.42 -5.36
C ARG A 36 -7.35 -23.48 -4.35
N LEU A 37 -8.57 -23.01 -4.64
CA LEU A 37 -9.41 -22.24 -3.71
C LEU A 37 -9.81 -23.07 -2.48
N ALA A 38 -10.11 -24.37 -2.64
CA ALA A 38 -10.37 -25.27 -1.52
C ALA A 38 -9.15 -25.44 -0.59
N ARG A 39 -7.93 -25.28 -1.11
CA ARG A 39 -6.70 -25.23 -0.31
C ARG A 39 -6.57 -23.90 0.46
N LEU A 40 -6.97 -22.78 -0.15
CA LEU A 40 -7.06 -21.47 0.54
C LEU A 40 -8.11 -21.48 1.66
N LEU A 41 -9.23 -22.19 1.50
CA LEU A 41 -10.22 -22.40 2.56
C LEU A 41 -9.64 -23.12 3.79
N ARG A 42 -8.60 -23.96 3.62
CA ARG A 42 -7.88 -24.56 4.76
C ARG A 42 -7.04 -23.53 5.52
N ILE A 43 -6.42 -22.57 4.84
CA ILE A 43 -5.71 -21.45 5.47
C ILE A 43 -6.69 -20.55 6.23
N LEU A 44 -7.90 -20.37 5.70
CA LEU A 44 -8.98 -19.66 6.39
C LEU A 44 -9.43 -20.40 7.67
N ARG A 45 -9.35 -21.74 7.71
CA ARG A 45 -9.54 -22.51 8.95
C ARG A 45 -8.40 -22.29 9.96
N LEU A 46 -7.16 -22.11 9.52
CA LEU A 46 -6.05 -21.74 10.41
C LEU A 46 -6.28 -20.36 11.02
N ALA A 47 -6.76 -19.37 10.25
CA ALA A 47 -7.19 -18.08 10.79
C ALA A 47 -8.34 -18.21 11.82
N ARG A 48 -9.22 -19.21 11.65
CA ARG A 48 -10.26 -19.55 12.65
C ARG A 48 -9.64 -20.15 13.92
N LEU A 49 -8.58 -20.96 13.80
CA LEU A 49 -7.84 -21.51 14.94
C LEU A 49 -7.12 -20.41 15.74
N VAL A 50 -6.62 -19.38 15.07
CA VAL A 50 -6.05 -18.18 15.71
C VAL A 50 -7.09 -17.47 16.60
N ARG A 51 -8.35 -17.43 16.18
CA ARG A 51 -9.45 -16.85 16.97
C ARG A 51 -9.84 -17.67 18.20
N ASN A 52 -9.53 -18.98 18.20
CA ASN A 52 -9.81 -19.86 19.33
C ASN A 52 -8.73 -19.79 20.41
N ILE A 53 -7.57 -19.19 20.11
CA ILE A 53 -6.47 -18.98 21.05
C ILE A 53 -6.53 -17.51 21.47
N GLU A 54 -7.11 -17.22 22.65
CA GLU A 54 -7.23 -15.86 23.22
C GLU A 54 -5.98 -14.98 23.04
N PRO A 55 -4.77 -15.41 23.45
CA PRO A 55 -3.58 -14.57 23.32
C PRO A 55 -3.15 -14.30 21.87
N LEU A 56 -3.47 -15.21 20.94
CA LEU A 56 -3.14 -15.04 19.51
C LEU A 56 -4.16 -14.12 18.83
N TYR A 57 -5.43 -14.19 19.24
CA TYR A 57 -6.48 -13.30 18.80
C TYR A 57 -6.21 -11.85 19.22
N ASP A 58 -5.83 -11.61 20.47
CA ASP A 58 -5.52 -10.26 20.97
C ASP A 58 -4.36 -9.62 20.22
N LEU A 59 -3.31 -10.39 19.91
CA LEU A 59 -2.21 -9.93 19.06
C LEU A 59 -2.69 -9.54 17.66
N VAL A 60 -3.51 -10.37 17.02
CA VAL A 60 -4.04 -10.09 15.68
C VAL A 60 -4.94 -8.85 15.70
N VAL A 61 -5.80 -8.71 16.71
CA VAL A 61 -6.65 -7.52 16.87
C VAL A 61 -5.80 -6.26 17.07
N GLY A 62 -4.74 -6.35 17.88
CA GLY A 62 -3.77 -5.28 18.06
C GLY A 62 -3.07 -4.87 16.76
N VAL A 63 -2.62 -5.86 15.96
CA VAL A 63 -2.03 -5.62 14.64
C VAL A 63 -3.03 -4.97 13.69
N VAL A 64 -4.27 -5.46 13.63
CA VAL A 64 -5.31 -4.89 12.76
C VAL A 64 -5.67 -3.45 13.17
N GLN A 65 -5.73 -3.15 14.46
CA GLN A 65 -5.93 -1.79 14.96
C GLN A 65 -4.76 -0.86 14.57
N ALA A 66 -3.53 -1.33 14.71
CA ALA A 66 -2.34 -0.58 14.28
C ALA A 66 -2.33 -0.35 12.76
N MET A 67 -2.67 -1.36 11.96
CA MET A 67 -2.80 -1.25 10.50
C MET A 67 -3.88 -0.25 10.09
N LYS A 68 -5.01 -0.21 10.81
CA LYS A 68 -6.07 0.78 10.54
C LYS A 68 -5.56 2.21 10.76
N GLY A 69 -4.75 2.44 11.79
CA GLY A 69 -4.08 3.73 12.03
C GLY A 69 -3.08 4.09 10.91
N MET A 70 -2.35 3.11 10.38
CA MET A 70 -1.38 3.31 9.30
C MET A 70 -2.00 3.42 7.89
N SER A 71 -3.29 3.11 7.74
CA SER A 71 -3.95 3.09 6.42
C SER A 71 -3.85 4.43 5.70
N TRP A 72 -3.98 5.55 6.42
CA TRP A 72 -3.83 6.90 5.86
C TRP A 72 -2.40 7.22 5.41
N VAL A 73 -1.40 6.73 6.13
CA VAL A 73 0.02 6.85 5.74
C VAL A 73 0.25 6.16 4.41
N LEU A 74 -0.24 4.92 4.27
CA LEU A 74 -0.12 4.15 3.03
C LEU A 74 -0.77 4.88 1.84
N VAL A 75 -1.96 5.44 2.03
CA VAL A 75 -2.65 6.24 1.00
C VAL A 75 -1.81 7.45 0.60
N LEU A 76 -1.26 8.19 1.56
CA LEU A 76 -0.44 9.36 1.27
C LEU A 76 0.84 8.99 0.51
N THR A 77 1.49 7.89 0.90
CA THR A 77 2.67 7.36 0.21
C THR A 77 2.33 6.96 -1.23
N LEU A 78 1.19 6.30 -1.47
CA LEU A 78 0.75 5.94 -2.82
C LEU A 78 0.47 7.18 -3.68
N VAL A 79 -0.12 8.23 -3.12
CA VAL A 79 -0.34 9.50 -3.83
C VAL A 79 0.98 10.16 -4.19
N LEU A 80 1.96 10.18 -3.28
CA LEU A 80 3.29 10.71 -3.56
C LEU A 80 3.98 9.93 -4.69
N LEU A 81 3.95 8.59 -4.62
CA LEU A 81 4.49 7.73 -5.68
C LEU A 81 3.80 7.98 -7.02
N TYR A 82 2.49 8.19 -7.03
CA TYR A 82 1.74 8.51 -8.24
C TYR A 82 2.17 9.84 -8.87
N LEU A 83 2.36 10.88 -8.05
CA LEU A 83 2.84 12.19 -8.53
C LEU A 83 4.23 12.07 -9.16
N VAL A 84 5.16 11.41 -8.48
CA VAL A 84 6.52 11.20 -8.99
C VAL A 84 6.49 10.31 -10.24
N ALA A 85 5.64 9.28 -10.30
CA ALA A 85 5.51 8.44 -11.50
C ALA A 85 5.10 9.25 -12.73
N ILE A 86 4.14 10.17 -12.59
CA ILE A 86 3.77 11.06 -13.69
C ILE A 86 4.95 11.96 -14.10
N LEU A 87 5.67 12.51 -13.12
CA LEU A 87 6.84 13.35 -13.40
C LEU A 87 7.94 12.56 -14.11
N SER A 88 8.25 11.34 -13.67
CA SER A 88 9.25 10.47 -14.30
C SER A 88 8.87 10.12 -15.74
N VAL A 89 7.62 9.71 -15.99
CA VAL A 89 7.15 9.41 -17.35
C VAL A 89 7.18 10.65 -18.24
N ARG A 90 6.84 11.83 -17.71
CA ARG A 90 6.88 13.08 -18.51
C ARG A 90 8.31 13.55 -18.78
N LEU A 91 9.17 13.56 -17.76
CA LEU A 91 10.55 14.02 -17.88
C LEU A 91 11.40 13.07 -18.74
N MET A 92 11.21 11.76 -18.58
CA MET A 92 11.98 10.75 -19.29
C MET A 92 11.36 10.34 -20.62
N GLY A 93 10.03 10.23 -20.70
CA GLY A 93 9.32 9.84 -21.92
C GLY A 93 9.27 10.92 -23.00
N GLN A 94 9.33 12.21 -22.63
CA GLN A 94 9.33 13.31 -23.61
C GLN A 94 10.74 13.79 -23.99
N GLY A 95 11.79 13.10 -23.54
CA GLY A 95 13.18 13.44 -23.87
C GLY A 95 13.68 14.75 -23.24
N LEU A 96 12.92 15.37 -22.33
CA LEU A 96 13.26 16.69 -21.78
C LEU A 96 14.57 16.68 -20.96
N ALA A 97 14.95 15.54 -20.39
CA ALA A 97 16.18 15.39 -19.62
C ALA A 97 17.45 15.20 -20.48
N MET A 98 17.31 14.89 -21.78
CA MET A 98 18.43 14.58 -22.67
C MET A 98 18.47 15.62 -23.79
N HIS A 99 19.56 16.39 -23.86
CA HIS A 99 19.75 17.50 -24.81
C HIS A 99 19.45 17.09 -26.27
N GLY A 100 18.20 17.26 -26.72
CA GLY A 100 17.79 17.20 -28.13
C GLY A 100 17.80 15.81 -28.81
N GLY A 101 17.86 14.71 -28.06
CA GLY A 101 17.85 13.34 -28.61
C GLY A 101 16.70 12.49 -28.08
N GLN A 102 16.15 11.60 -28.92
CA GLN A 102 15.15 10.60 -28.52
C GLN A 102 15.64 9.85 -27.27
N ALA A 103 14.78 9.68 -26.27
CA ALA A 103 15.11 8.93 -25.06
C ALA A 103 15.61 7.52 -25.44
N PRO A 104 16.72 7.02 -24.86
CA PRO A 104 17.20 5.68 -25.12
C PRO A 104 16.07 4.66 -24.92
N ILE A 105 15.97 3.65 -25.79
CA ILE A 105 14.92 2.62 -25.74
C ILE A 105 14.82 2.00 -24.33
N ALA A 106 15.95 1.82 -23.64
CA ALA A 106 16.02 1.34 -22.26
C ALA A 106 15.21 2.18 -21.25
N VAL A 107 15.06 3.49 -21.48
CA VAL A 107 14.28 4.39 -20.61
C VAL A 107 12.78 4.28 -20.90
N GLN A 108 12.41 4.09 -22.16
CA GLN A 108 11.02 3.89 -22.57
C GLN A 108 10.52 2.51 -22.12
N ASP A 109 11.37 1.50 -22.15
CA ASP A 109 11.07 0.14 -21.66
C ASP A 109 10.97 0.07 -20.13
N ALA A 110 11.73 0.89 -19.40
CA ALA A 110 11.62 0.98 -17.94
C ALA A 110 10.38 1.75 -17.46
N PHE A 111 9.89 2.72 -18.26
CA PHE A 111 8.75 3.57 -17.90
C PHE A 111 7.62 3.60 -18.97
N PRO A 112 7.07 2.45 -19.38
CA PRO A 112 6.11 2.40 -20.49
C PRO A 112 4.70 2.86 -20.07
N ASN A 113 4.30 2.59 -18.82
CA ASN A 113 2.98 2.91 -18.27
C ASN A 113 3.11 3.49 -16.86
N ILE A 114 2.14 4.30 -16.43
CA ILE A 114 2.12 4.91 -15.09
C ILE A 114 2.18 3.83 -14.00
N GLY A 115 1.41 2.73 -14.14
CA GLY A 115 1.39 1.66 -13.14
C GLY A 115 2.72 0.91 -13.00
N GLN A 116 3.39 0.61 -14.12
CA GLN A 116 4.72 0.00 -14.09
C GLN A 116 5.78 0.98 -13.57
N SER A 117 5.66 2.25 -13.95
CA SER A 117 6.52 3.33 -13.44
C SER A 117 6.40 3.50 -11.93
N MET A 118 5.18 3.40 -11.37
CA MET A 118 4.97 3.40 -9.93
C MET A 118 5.64 2.21 -9.25
N PHE A 119 5.58 1.02 -9.85
CA PHE A 119 6.24 -0.18 -9.31
C PHE A 119 7.75 -0.05 -9.32
N VAL A 120 8.33 0.40 -10.44
CA VAL A 120 9.78 0.68 -10.55
C VAL A 120 10.21 1.73 -9.53
N LEU A 121 9.48 2.85 -9.42
CA LEU A 121 9.80 3.89 -8.43
C LEU A 121 9.63 3.41 -6.99
N PHE A 122 8.67 2.52 -6.72
CA PHE A 122 8.53 1.87 -5.43
C PHE A 122 9.74 0.98 -5.11
N GLN A 123 10.22 0.18 -6.06
CA GLN A 123 11.46 -0.59 -5.89
C GLN A 123 12.66 0.31 -5.60
N VAL A 124 12.84 1.35 -6.42
CA VAL A 124 13.93 2.32 -6.27
C VAL A 124 13.87 3.03 -4.92
N MET A 125 12.69 3.44 -4.46
CA MET A 125 12.49 4.02 -3.13
C MET A 125 12.95 3.09 -2.01
N ASN A 126 12.77 1.78 -2.15
CA ASN A 126 13.26 0.77 -1.21
C ASN A 126 14.76 0.44 -1.37
N GLY A 127 15.45 1.09 -2.31
CA GLY A 127 16.87 0.91 -2.58
C GLY A 127 17.18 -0.17 -3.61
N ASP A 128 16.17 -0.73 -4.27
CA ASP A 128 16.34 -1.70 -5.35
C ASP A 128 16.61 -0.96 -6.68
N MET A 129 17.82 -1.13 -7.18
CA MET A 129 18.35 -0.47 -8.38
C MET A 129 18.24 -1.36 -9.63
N GLU A 130 17.89 -2.64 -9.48
CA GLU A 130 17.87 -3.63 -10.56
C GLU A 130 17.02 -3.19 -11.76
N PRO A 131 15.82 -2.58 -11.59
CA PRO A 131 15.02 -2.13 -12.72
C PRO A 131 15.62 -0.95 -13.50
N LEU A 132 16.55 -0.21 -12.88
CA LEU A 132 17.20 0.96 -13.47
C LEU A 132 18.61 0.67 -13.99
N ASP A 133 19.17 -0.53 -13.80
CA ASP A 133 20.53 -0.84 -14.25
C ASP A 133 20.72 -0.63 -15.75
N GLN A 134 19.74 -1.02 -16.57
CA GLN A 134 19.75 -0.78 -18.03
C GLN A 134 19.67 0.72 -18.38
N VAL A 135 18.98 1.51 -17.58
CA VAL A 135 18.88 2.97 -17.73
C VAL A 135 20.18 3.66 -17.32
N PHE A 136 20.84 3.13 -16.30
CA PHE A 136 22.10 3.63 -15.77
C PHE A 136 23.29 3.39 -16.71
N GLU A 137 23.28 2.29 -17.46
CA GLU A 137 24.25 2.05 -18.53
C GLU A 137 24.06 3.02 -19.70
N ALA A 138 22.81 3.34 -20.04
CA ALA A 138 22.51 4.29 -21.11
C ALA A 138 22.81 5.75 -20.72
N VAL A 139 22.52 6.14 -19.47
CA VAL A 139 22.65 7.52 -18.99
C VAL A 139 23.17 7.56 -17.55
N PRO A 140 24.48 7.79 -17.35
CA PRO A 140 25.07 7.83 -16.00
C PRO A 140 24.47 8.92 -15.09
N THR A 141 24.01 10.03 -15.67
CA THR A 141 23.36 11.15 -14.94
C THR A 141 22.10 10.70 -14.21
N THR A 142 21.40 9.66 -14.70
CA THR A 142 20.19 9.14 -14.07
C THR A 142 20.46 8.53 -12.69
N LYS A 143 21.69 8.06 -12.42
CA LYS A 143 22.09 7.57 -11.07
C LYS A 143 21.96 8.64 -10.01
N ILE A 144 22.41 9.87 -10.33
CA ILE A 144 22.36 11.00 -9.40
C ILE A 144 20.91 11.40 -9.15
N PHE A 145 20.09 11.42 -10.20
CA PHE A 145 18.66 11.70 -10.07
C PHE A 145 17.94 10.65 -9.21
N ALA A 146 18.22 9.36 -9.42
CA ALA A 146 17.67 8.27 -8.63
C ALA A 146 18.11 8.35 -7.15
N ALA A 147 19.39 8.65 -6.89
CA ALA A 147 19.90 8.82 -5.53
C ALA A 147 19.23 10.00 -4.80
N VAL A 148 19.09 11.15 -5.45
CA VAL A 148 18.38 12.32 -4.90
C VAL A 148 16.91 11.97 -4.64
N PHE A 149 16.27 11.26 -5.56
CA PHE A 149 14.89 10.79 -5.41
C PHE A 149 14.73 9.86 -4.19
N ILE A 150 15.65 8.92 -3.96
CA ILE A 150 15.63 8.01 -2.79
C ILE A 150 15.72 8.82 -1.50
N VAL A 151 16.67 9.76 -1.41
CA VAL A 151 16.86 10.59 -0.22
C VAL A 151 15.61 11.40 0.08
N ILE A 152 15.06 12.10 -0.94
CA ILE A 152 13.87 12.93 -0.78
C ILE A 152 12.65 12.08 -0.42
N SER A 153 12.45 10.93 -1.08
CA SER A 153 11.28 10.08 -0.85
C SER A 153 11.31 9.45 0.54
N ASN A 154 12.48 8.98 0.98
CA ASN A 154 12.62 8.41 2.32
C ASN A 154 12.41 9.47 3.40
N TRP A 155 12.93 10.68 3.20
CA TRP A 155 12.64 11.81 4.09
C TRP A 155 11.16 12.20 4.08
N ALA A 156 10.52 12.25 2.92
CA ALA A 156 9.09 12.55 2.81
C ALA A 156 8.24 11.52 3.55
N ILE A 157 8.54 10.21 3.41
CA ILE A 157 7.85 9.16 4.14
C ILE A 157 8.01 9.32 5.65
N LEU A 158 9.24 9.59 6.12
CA LEU A 158 9.49 9.81 7.54
C LEU A 158 8.72 11.02 8.07
N ALA A 159 8.66 12.12 7.30
CA ALA A 159 7.91 13.31 7.67
C ALA A 159 6.40 13.04 7.74
N ILE A 160 5.85 12.34 6.74
CA ILE A 160 4.43 11.94 6.70
C ILE A 160 4.09 11.00 7.85
N PHE A 161 4.93 9.99 8.10
CA PHE A 161 4.74 9.04 9.19
C PHE A 161 4.72 9.78 10.54
N THR A 162 5.68 10.69 10.76
CA THR A 162 5.75 11.49 11.98
C THR A 162 4.50 12.36 12.15
N ALA A 163 4.03 13.01 11.07
CA ALA A 163 2.83 13.84 11.11
C ALA A 163 1.58 13.03 11.51
N VAL A 164 1.37 11.87 10.88
CA VAL A 164 0.19 11.03 11.16
C VAL A 164 0.26 10.38 12.54
N VAL A 165 1.45 9.92 12.96
CA VAL A 165 1.64 9.38 14.32
C VAL A 165 1.39 10.47 15.36
N SER A 166 1.86 11.69 15.11
CA SER A 166 1.59 12.83 16.00
C SER A 166 0.11 13.17 16.07
N GLU A 167 -0.60 13.18 14.95
CA GLU A 167 -2.05 13.44 14.90
C GLU A 167 -2.83 12.36 15.66
N ASN A 168 -2.47 11.09 15.46
CA ASN A 168 -3.11 9.97 16.17
C ASN A 168 -2.85 10.04 17.68
N MET A 169 -1.63 10.43 18.10
CA MET A 169 -1.29 10.63 19.51
C MET A 169 -2.07 11.80 20.13
N ILE A 170 -2.19 12.93 19.42
CA ILE A 170 -2.98 14.09 19.86
C ILE A 170 -4.46 13.70 20.02
N ASN A 171 -5.04 13.04 19.01
CA ASN A 171 -6.44 12.62 19.04
C ASN A 171 -6.72 11.62 20.18
N SER A 172 -5.79 10.69 20.46
CA SER A 172 -5.92 9.76 21.59
C SER A 172 -5.84 10.48 22.95
N THR A 173 -5.08 11.58 23.04
CA THR A 173 -4.96 12.38 24.26
C THR A 173 -6.20 13.25 24.48
N GLU A 174 -6.75 13.83 23.41
CA GLU A 174 -7.97 14.64 23.43
C GLU A 174 -9.19 13.80 23.81
N THR A 175 -9.34 12.61 23.22
CA THR A 175 -10.43 11.68 23.55
C THR A 175 -10.43 11.32 25.04
N ARG A 176 -9.24 11.04 25.61
CA ARG A 176 -9.10 10.70 27.04
C ARG A 176 -9.43 11.89 27.94
N ARG A 177 -9.03 13.10 27.54
CA ARG A 177 -9.33 14.34 28.28
C ARG A 177 -10.83 14.66 28.26
N ASP A 178 -11.50 14.43 27.13
CA ASP A 178 -12.93 14.62 26.98
C ASP A 178 -13.74 13.62 27.81
N GLU A 179 -13.32 12.36 27.84
CA GLU A 179 -13.94 11.32 28.69
C GLU A 179 -13.81 11.68 30.18
N GLU A 180 -12.61 12.05 30.64
CA GLU A 180 -12.39 12.51 32.02
C GLU A 180 -13.23 13.75 32.37
N SER A 181 -13.40 14.69 31.44
CA SER A 181 -14.23 15.88 31.66
C SER A 181 -15.72 15.55 31.81
N LYS A 182 -16.23 14.60 31.00
CA LYS A 182 -17.63 14.14 31.05
C LYS A 182 -17.90 13.33 32.31
N GLU A 183 -16.97 12.48 32.72
CA GLU A 183 -17.06 11.74 33.97
C GLU A 183 -17.10 12.69 35.17
N ASN A 184 -16.20 13.67 35.22
CA ASN A 184 -16.19 14.68 36.28
C ASN A 184 -17.49 15.53 36.30
N ALA A 185 -18.07 15.84 35.14
CA ALA A 185 -19.34 16.54 35.05
C ALA A 185 -20.52 15.67 35.57
N ARG A 186 -20.53 14.36 35.25
CA ARG A 186 -21.53 13.41 35.78
C ARG A 186 -21.44 13.30 37.30
N LEU A 187 -20.24 13.14 37.84
CA LEU A 187 -20.03 13.04 39.29
C LEU A 187 -20.45 14.32 40.05
N LYS A 188 -20.39 15.49 39.41
CA LYS A 188 -20.90 16.74 39.98
C LYS A 188 -22.43 16.79 40.02
N LEU A 189 -23.10 16.29 38.99
CA LEU A 189 -24.56 16.23 38.93
C LEU A 189 -25.14 15.22 39.93
N GLU A 190 -24.46 14.10 40.18
CA GLU A 190 -24.90 13.11 41.18
C GLU A 190 -24.71 13.58 42.63
N ARG A 191 -23.92 14.63 42.88
CA ARG A 191 -23.67 15.19 44.22
C ARG A 191 -24.59 16.37 44.59
N THR A 192 -25.37 16.89 43.65
CA THR A 192 -26.33 18.00 43.85
C THR A 192 -27.76 17.48 43.86
#